data_AF-A0A151SN84-F1
#
_entry.id   AF-A0A151SN84-F1
#
_cell.length_a   1.000
_cell.length_b   1.000
_cell.length_c   1.000
_cell.angle_alpha   90.00
_cell.angle_beta   90.00
_cell.angle_gamma   90.00
#
_symmetry.space_group_name_H-M   'P 1'
#
loop_
_entity.id
_entity.type
_entity.pdbx_description
1 polymer ?
#
loop_
_entity_poly.entity_id
_entity_poly.type
_entity_poly.pdbx_seq_one_letter_code
_entity_poly.pdbx_strand_id
1 'polypeptide(L)'
;MDTLAMPKVFSTQHGWYLSTLSSALENAQVLTSNDNNNLEIASSKLIYTYTNAMSGFSANLSPKELEALKSSTGYISSIPDLPAKLDTTHSPQFLDLNPNTGAWPVGKFGEDIIVGLVDTGIWPESESFKDEGMTKIPSRWKGQCEDSIKCNNKLIGARFFHKGVLAKYPYYI
;
A
#
# COMPACT_ATOMS: atom_id res chain seq x y z
N MET A 1 11.26 -10.44 2.20
CA MET A 1 12.34 -10.98 1.35
C MET A 1 13.65 -10.35 1.77
N ASP A 2 14.75 -11.10 1.80
CA ASP A 2 16.07 -10.57 2.11
C ASP A 2 16.69 -9.92 0.87
N THR A 3 16.74 -8.59 0.83
CA THR A 3 17.29 -7.85 -0.30
C THR A 3 18.77 -8.12 -0.57
N LEU A 4 19.53 -8.62 0.41
CA LEU A 4 20.93 -9.02 0.21
C LEU A 4 21.05 -10.26 -0.68
N ALA A 5 19.98 -11.06 -0.76
CA ALA A 5 19.90 -12.23 -1.63
C ALA A 5 19.45 -11.89 -3.07
N MET A 6 19.13 -10.62 -3.37
CA MET A 6 18.72 -10.20 -4.71
C MET A 6 19.88 -10.35 -5.71
N PRO A 7 19.74 -11.18 -6.76
CA PRO A 7 20.80 -11.35 -7.75
C PRO A 7 21.11 -10.04 -8.49
N LYS A 8 22.41 -9.79 -8.75
CA LYS A 8 22.89 -8.57 -9.44
C LYS A 8 22.32 -8.36 -10.84
N VAL A 9 21.76 -9.40 -11.47
CA VAL A 9 21.12 -9.32 -12.79
C VAL A 9 19.81 -8.51 -12.75
N PHE A 10 19.17 -8.38 -11.59
CA PHE A 10 17.96 -7.59 -11.45
C PHE A 10 18.27 -6.12 -11.12
N SER A 11 17.68 -5.21 -11.88
CA SER A 11 17.75 -3.76 -11.64
C SER A 11 16.69 -3.26 -10.65
N THR A 12 15.63 -4.05 -10.43
CA THR A 12 14.52 -3.70 -9.54
C THR A 12 14.09 -4.89 -8.70
N GLN A 13 13.64 -4.62 -7.46
CA GLN A 13 13.05 -5.65 -6.60
C GLN A 13 11.78 -6.24 -7.24
N HIS A 14 11.01 -5.46 -7.99
CA HIS A 14 9.83 -5.94 -8.70
C HIS A 14 10.18 -7.07 -9.69
N GLY A 15 11.20 -6.85 -10.55
CA GLY A 15 11.65 -7.87 -11.48
C GLY A 15 12.16 -9.13 -10.78
N TRP A 16 12.90 -8.96 -9.68
CA TRP A 16 13.37 -10.09 -8.87
C TRP A 16 12.21 -10.87 -8.23
N TYR A 17 11.23 -10.19 -7.64
CA TYR A 17 10.06 -10.83 -7.03
C TYR A 17 9.19 -11.54 -8.07
N LEU A 18 8.97 -10.93 -9.22
CA LEU A 18 8.22 -11.55 -10.31
C LEU A 18 8.90 -12.83 -10.83
N SER A 19 10.23 -12.79 -11.02
CA SER A 19 11.01 -13.97 -11.42
C SER A 19 11.01 -15.06 -10.34
N THR A 20 11.17 -14.67 -9.08
CA THR A 20 11.10 -15.59 -7.94
C THR A 20 9.74 -16.28 -7.87
N LEU A 21 8.67 -15.51 -8.05
CA LEU A 21 7.31 -16.04 -8.08
C LEU A 21 7.10 -17.00 -9.26
N SER A 22 7.54 -16.64 -10.48
CA SER A 22 7.47 -17.52 -11.65
C SER A 22 8.14 -18.87 -11.38
N SER A 23 9.35 -18.86 -10.83
CA SER A 23 10.09 -20.08 -10.48
C SER A 23 9.37 -20.92 -9.40
N ALA A 24 8.78 -20.27 -8.39
CA ALA A 24 7.98 -20.96 -7.38
C ALA A 24 6.75 -21.65 -7.99
N LEU A 25 6.08 -21.02 -8.95
CA LEU A 25 4.92 -21.60 -9.64
C LEU A 25 5.31 -22.78 -10.55
N GLU A 26 6.47 -22.73 -11.21
CA GLU A 26 7.05 -23.86 -11.94
C GLU A 26 7.35 -25.03 -11.01
N ASN A 27 7.99 -24.78 -9.86
CA ASN A 27 8.27 -25.80 -8.85
C ASN A 27 7.00 -26.42 -8.25
N ALA A 28 5.93 -25.63 -8.14
CA ALA A 28 4.62 -26.11 -7.74
C ALA A 28 3.89 -26.90 -8.85
N GLN A 29 4.50 -27.09 -10.03
CA GLN A 29 3.92 -27.73 -11.22
C GLN A 29 2.62 -27.06 -11.68
N VAL A 30 2.49 -25.75 -11.45
CA VAL A 30 1.35 -24.95 -11.92
C VAL A 30 1.60 -24.43 -13.32
N LEU A 31 2.87 -24.15 -13.64
CA LEU A 31 3.33 -23.73 -14.95
C LEU A 31 3.98 -24.91 -15.68
N THR A 32 3.78 -25.00 -17.00
CA THR A 32 4.50 -25.97 -17.85
C THR A 32 5.65 -25.27 -18.58
N SER A 33 6.71 -26.01 -18.91
CA SER A 33 7.98 -25.47 -19.40
C SER A 33 7.92 -24.81 -20.79
N ASN A 34 6.76 -24.79 -21.46
CA ASN A 34 6.63 -24.44 -22.87
C ASN A 34 5.74 -23.22 -23.17
N ASP A 35 5.26 -22.47 -22.16
CA ASP A 35 4.32 -21.38 -22.40
C ASP A 35 4.95 -19.99 -22.21
N ASN A 36 4.83 -19.17 -23.26
CA ASN A 36 5.07 -17.72 -23.24
C ASN A 36 4.19 -16.99 -22.19
N ASN A 37 3.20 -17.69 -21.62
CA ASN A 37 2.20 -17.19 -20.69
C ASN A 37 2.64 -17.31 -19.21
N ASN A 38 3.76 -17.98 -18.92
CA ASN A 38 4.23 -18.19 -17.55
C ASN A 38 4.46 -16.87 -16.78
N LEU A 39 5.07 -15.90 -17.45
CA LEU A 39 5.31 -14.58 -16.88
C LEU A 39 4.01 -13.80 -16.67
N GLU A 40 3.04 -13.94 -17.58
CA GLU A 40 1.72 -13.31 -17.41
C GLU A 40 0.96 -13.89 -16.22
N ILE A 41 1.01 -15.22 -16.04
CA ILE A 41 0.40 -15.87 -14.88
C ILE A 41 1.06 -15.42 -13.58
N ALA A 42 2.39 -15.40 -13.52
CA ALA A 42 3.12 -14.88 -12.36
C ALA A 42 2.75 -13.41 -12.09
N SER A 43 2.67 -12.59 -13.14
CA SER A 43 2.28 -11.18 -13.05
C SER A 43 0.85 -11.02 -12.51
N SER A 44 -0.10 -11.87 -12.95
CA SER A 44 -1.48 -11.86 -12.46
C SER A 44 -1.62 -12.25 -10.99
N LYS A 45 -0.70 -13.10 -10.49
CA LYS A 45 -0.66 -13.50 -9.08
C LYS A 45 0.05 -12.49 -8.20
N LEU A 46 0.93 -11.65 -8.76
CA LEU A 46 1.65 -10.60 -8.04
C LEU A 46 0.76 -9.35 -7.87
N ILE A 47 0.38 -9.05 -6.62
CA ILE A 47 -0.59 -7.99 -6.31
C ILE A 47 0.10 -6.64 -6.13
N TYR A 48 1.08 -6.57 -5.22
CA TYR A 48 1.87 -5.37 -4.95
C TYR A 48 3.34 -5.71 -4.68
N THR A 49 4.23 -4.77 -4.98
CA THR A 49 5.65 -4.81 -4.59
C THR A 49 5.93 -3.68 -3.60
N TYR A 50 6.62 -4.01 -2.51
CA TYR A 50 6.99 -3.10 -1.44
C TYR A 50 8.51 -2.91 -1.43
N THR A 51 8.94 -1.65 -1.48
CA THR A 51 10.37 -1.28 -1.56
C THR A 51 10.80 -0.25 -0.52
N ASN A 52 9.86 0.41 0.16
CA ASN A 52 10.13 1.58 0.99
C ASN A 52 10.07 1.25 2.49
N ALA A 53 8.87 0.95 3.00
CA ALA A 53 8.68 0.62 4.42
C ALA A 53 9.13 -0.81 4.76
N MET A 54 9.07 -1.71 3.77
CA MET A 54 9.53 -3.09 3.86
C MET A 54 9.92 -3.59 2.48
N SER A 55 10.66 -4.69 2.43
CA SER A 55 11.07 -5.37 1.20
C SER A 55 10.31 -6.69 1.04
N GLY A 56 9.41 -6.73 0.06
CA GLY A 56 8.63 -7.92 -0.25
C GLY A 56 7.50 -7.64 -1.23
N PHE A 57 6.55 -8.56 -1.30
CA PHE A 57 5.40 -8.46 -2.19
C PHE A 57 4.18 -9.14 -1.58
N SER A 58 2.99 -8.79 -2.07
CA SER A 58 1.77 -9.55 -1.84
C SER A 58 1.40 -10.33 -3.10
N ALA A 59 0.90 -11.55 -2.91
CA ALA A 59 0.53 -12.42 -4.01
C ALA A 59 -0.67 -13.32 -3.64
N ASN A 60 -1.44 -13.71 -4.66
CA ASN A 60 -2.53 -14.68 -4.51
C ASN A 60 -2.03 -16.11 -4.80
N LEU A 61 -1.78 -16.87 -3.74
CA LEU A 61 -1.15 -18.19 -3.80
C LEU A 61 -2.02 -19.28 -3.18
N SER A 62 -2.04 -20.45 -3.81
CA SER A 62 -2.52 -21.67 -3.18
C SER A 62 -1.52 -22.16 -2.11
N PRO A 63 -1.93 -23.03 -1.18
CA PRO A 63 -1.01 -23.61 -0.21
C PRO A 63 0.21 -24.30 -0.86
N LYS A 64 0.01 -25.02 -1.97
CA LYS A 64 1.09 -25.68 -2.72
C LYS A 64 2.11 -24.67 -3.28
N GLU A 65 1.62 -23.57 -3.84
CA GLU A 65 2.46 -22.49 -4.40
C GLU A 65 3.23 -21.76 -3.30
N LEU A 66 2.60 -21.53 -2.14
CA LEU A 66 3.25 -20.93 -0.98
C LEU A 66 4.40 -21.80 -0.46
N GLU A 67 4.20 -23.13 -0.36
CA GLU A 67 5.27 -24.04 0.05
C GLU A 67 6.45 -24.03 -0.95
N ALA A 68 6.17 -23.94 -2.24
CA ALA A 68 7.23 -23.79 -3.24
C ALA A 68 7.99 -22.46 -3.08
N LEU A 69 7.28 -21.35 -2.80
CA LEU A 69 7.88 -20.05 -2.57
C LEU A 69 8.77 -20.00 -1.31
N LYS A 70 8.41 -20.73 -0.25
CA LYS A 70 9.23 -20.82 0.98
C LYS A 70 10.63 -21.38 0.72
N SER A 71 10.79 -22.17 -0.34
CA SER A 71 12.07 -22.73 -0.74
C SER A 71 12.91 -21.77 -1.59
N SER A 72 12.37 -20.59 -1.95
CA SER A 72 13.08 -19.60 -2.75
C SER A 72 14.19 -18.90 -1.96
N THR A 73 15.31 -18.65 -2.64
CA THR A 73 16.42 -17.88 -2.07
C THR A 73 15.95 -16.46 -1.69
N GLY A 74 16.24 -16.04 -0.46
CA GLY A 74 15.81 -14.76 0.08
C GLY A 74 14.40 -14.73 0.68
N TYR A 75 13.68 -15.87 0.73
CA TYR A 75 12.47 -15.97 1.55
C TYR A 75 12.82 -15.77 3.04
N ILE A 76 11.99 -15.00 3.75
CA ILE A 76 12.13 -14.77 5.20
C ILE A 76 10.89 -15.30 5.93
N SER A 77 9.72 -14.78 5.56
CA SER A 77 8.44 -15.14 6.15
C SER A 77 7.30 -14.73 5.21
N SER A 78 6.11 -15.25 5.50
CA SER A 78 4.86 -14.91 4.84
C SER A 78 3.74 -14.88 5.87
N ILE A 79 2.83 -13.92 5.74
CA ILE A 79 1.66 -13.76 6.62
C ILE A 79 0.42 -13.76 5.73
N PRO A 80 -0.65 -14.52 6.08
CA PRO A 80 -1.90 -14.48 5.32
C PRO A 80 -2.55 -13.10 5.42
N ASP A 81 -3.13 -12.64 4.31
CA ASP A 81 -3.88 -11.39 4.28
C ASP A 81 -5.23 -11.55 5.02
N LEU A 82 -5.48 -10.68 6.00
CA LEU A 82 -6.64 -10.73 6.88
C LEU A 82 -7.35 -9.37 6.89
N PRO A 83 -8.70 -9.36 6.90
CA PRO A 83 -9.44 -8.11 6.97
C PRO A 83 -9.17 -7.39 8.30
N ALA A 84 -8.91 -6.08 8.23
CA ALA A 84 -8.85 -5.23 9.41
C ALA A 84 -10.27 -4.87 9.86
N LYS A 85 -10.47 -4.76 11.18
CA LYS A 85 -11.71 -4.26 11.77
C LYS A 85 -11.57 -2.76 12.04
N LEU A 86 -12.63 -2.00 11.77
CA LEU A 86 -12.66 -0.58 12.11
C LEU A 86 -12.74 -0.41 13.62
N ASP A 87 -11.75 0.28 14.17
CA ASP A 87 -11.71 0.68 15.56
C ASP A 87 -12.03 2.18 15.64
N THR A 88 -13.30 2.52 15.89
CA THR A 88 -13.69 3.91 16.17
C THR A 88 -14.47 3.97 17.48
N THR A 89 -13.87 4.53 18.52
CA THR A 89 -14.57 4.82 19.79
C THR A 89 -14.28 6.25 20.25
N HIS A 90 -15.35 7.07 20.31
CA HIS A 90 -15.50 8.33 21.06
C HIS A 90 -14.81 9.64 20.58
N SER A 91 -15.36 10.77 21.05
CA SER A 91 -15.22 12.14 20.53
C SER A 91 -14.06 12.95 21.15
N PRO A 92 -13.56 14.01 20.47
CA PRO A 92 -12.38 14.80 20.87
C PRO A 92 -12.61 15.87 21.96
N GLN A 93 -13.76 15.88 22.63
CA GLN A 93 -14.17 16.98 23.55
C GLN A 93 -13.35 17.08 24.84
N PHE A 94 -12.42 16.17 25.09
CA PHE A 94 -11.71 16.03 26.37
C PHE A 94 -10.46 16.90 26.53
N LEU A 95 -9.90 17.48 25.45
CA LEU A 95 -8.52 17.98 25.45
C LEU A 95 -8.34 19.51 25.64
N ASP A 96 -9.40 20.27 25.94
CA ASP A 96 -9.38 21.73 26.21
C ASP A 96 -8.54 22.56 25.21
N LEU A 97 -8.65 22.21 23.92
CA LEU A 97 -7.92 22.90 22.85
C LEU A 97 -8.57 24.25 22.54
N ASN A 98 -7.76 25.32 22.49
CA ASN A 98 -8.21 26.70 22.34
C ASN A 98 -7.39 27.43 21.26
N PRO A 99 -8.01 28.22 20.37
CA PRO A 99 -7.29 29.01 19.37
C PRO A 99 -6.41 30.14 19.93
N ASN A 100 -6.64 30.61 21.15
CA ASN A 100 -5.92 31.76 21.71
C ASN A 100 -4.67 31.36 22.51
N THR A 101 -4.68 30.18 23.13
CA THR A 101 -3.63 29.72 24.05
C THR A 101 -3.46 28.21 23.99
N GLY A 102 -2.34 27.69 24.47
CA GLY A 102 -2.10 26.25 24.55
C GLY A 102 -1.55 25.65 23.25
N ALA A 103 -1.88 24.38 22.99
CA ALA A 103 -1.20 23.57 21.98
C ALA A 103 -1.39 24.06 20.54
N TRP A 104 -2.55 24.65 20.21
CA TRP A 104 -2.85 25.11 18.86
C TRP A 104 -1.95 26.27 18.41
N PRO A 105 -1.87 27.42 19.12
CA PRO A 105 -0.92 28.48 18.75
C PRO A 105 0.54 28.01 18.76
N VAL A 106 0.94 27.21 19.77
CA VAL A 106 2.33 26.73 19.90
C VAL A 106 2.71 25.83 18.72
N GLY A 107 1.82 24.94 18.31
CA GLY A 107 1.99 24.07 17.14
C GLY A 107 1.63 24.74 15.82
N LYS A 108 1.38 26.06 15.81
CA LYS A 108 0.91 26.81 14.64
C LYS A 108 -0.24 26.12 13.91
N PHE A 109 -1.20 25.57 14.67
CA PHE A 109 -2.35 24.84 14.14
C PHE A 109 -2.00 23.65 13.23
N GLY A 110 -0.78 23.10 13.36
CA GLY A 110 -0.30 22.01 12.51
C GLY A 110 0.25 22.47 11.16
N GLU A 111 0.64 23.75 11.02
CA GLU A 111 1.33 24.24 9.82
C GLU A 111 2.52 23.36 9.46
N ASP A 112 2.67 23.03 8.17
CA ASP A 112 3.70 22.14 7.62
C ASP A 112 3.71 20.73 8.25
N ILE A 113 2.63 20.29 8.90
CA ILE A 113 2.43 18.89 9.30
C ILE A 113 1.51 18.21 8.29
N ILE A 114 1.89 17.00 7.88
CA ILE A 114 1.10 16.17 6.96
C ILE A 114 0.69 14.93 7.74
N VAL A 115 -0.62 14.73 7.90
CA VAL A 115 -1.20 13.55 8.55
C VAL A 115 -1.66 12.58 7.47
N GLY A 116 -1.09 11.39 7.45
CA GLY A 116 -1.57 10.30 6.60
C GLY A 116 -2.63 9.48 7.35
N LEU A 117 -3.78 9.27 6.73
CA LEU A 117 -4.87 8.46 7.27
C LEU A 117 -5.10 7.24 6.36
N VAL A 118 -5.08 6.05 6.94
CA VAL A 118 -5.42 4.79 6.26
C VAL A 118 -6.80 4.38 6.77
N ASP A 119 -7.81 4.59 5.93
CA ASP A 119 -9.22 4.34 6.26
C ASP A 119 -9.95 3.79 5.02
N THR A 120 -11.26 3.68 5.12
CA THR A 120 -12.22 3.25 4.10
C THR A 120 -12.41 4.24 2.95
N GLY A 121 -11.89 5.46 3.08
CA GLY A 121 -11.96 6.48 2.05
C GLY A 121 -12.06 7.88 2.63
N ILE A 122 -12.55 8.80 1.82
CA ILE A 122 -12.77 10.20 2.19
C ILE A 122 -13.93 10.75 1.37
N TRP A 123 -14.60 11.79 1.89
CA TRP A 123 -15.60 12.57 1.17
C TRP A 123 -15.02 13.97 0.88
N PRO A 124 -14.36 14.18 -0.29
CA PRO A 124 -13.60 15.39 -0.58
C PRO A 124 -14.43 16.68 -0.52
N GLU A 125 -15.72 16.60 -0.85
CA GLU A 125 -16.63 17.75 -0.91
C GLU A 125 -17.10 18.24 0.47
N SER A 126 -16.65 17.60 1.56
CA SER A 126 -17.03 17.99 2.91
C SER A 126 -16.44 19.36 3.25
N GLU A 127 -17.22 20.19 3.94
CA GLU A 127 -16.78 21.48 4.48
C GLU A 127 -15.49 21.35 5.33
N SER A 128 -15.27 20.19 5.96
CA SER A 128 -14.06 19.92 6.77
C SER A 128 -12.76 19.85 5.95
N PHE A 129 -12.87 19.67 4.63
CA PHE A 129 -11.74 19.57 3.70
C PHE A 129 -11.63 20.76 2.75
N LYS A 130 -12.39 21.84 2.98
CA LYS A 130 -12.13 23.09 2.27
C LYS A 130 -10.77 23.66 2.64
N ASP A 131 -10.20 24.40 1.71
CA ASP A 131 -8.83 24.90 1.81
C ASP A 131 -8.73 26.42 2.03
N GLU A 132 -9.83 27.09 2.39
CA GLU A 132 -9.74 28.49 2.80
C GLU A 132 -8.87 28.63 4.05
N GLY A 133 -7.91 29.56 4.00
CA GLY A 133 -6.94 29.77 5.08
C GLY A 133 -5.77 28.76 5.09
N MET A 134 -5.72 27.80 4.16
CA MET A 134 -4.59 26.89 4.04
C MET A 134 -3.40 27.54 3.33
N THR A 135 -2.20 27.15 3.77
CA THR A 135 -0.94 27.50 3.10
C THR A 135 -0.74 26.63 1.86
N LYS A 136 0.27 26.97 1.05
CA LYS A 136 0.70 26.11 -0.06
C LYS A 136 1.12 24.73 0.45
N ILE A 137 0.90 23.72 -0.39
CA ILE A 137 1.38 22.36 -0.14
C ILE A 137 2.90 22.38 0.10
N PRO A 138 3.42 21.76 1.18
CA PRO A 138 4.85 21.72 1.45
C PRO A 138 5.65 21.10 0.30
N SER A 139 6.77 21.71 -0.08
CA SER A 139 7.61 21.22 -1.20
C SER A 139 8.19 19.82 -0.97
N ARG A 140 8.26 19.38 0.28
CA ARG A 140 8.65 18.02 0.67
C ARG A 140 7.59 16.96 0.38
N TRP A 141 6.35 17.35 0.10
CA TRP A 141 5.26 16.44 -0.25
C TRP A 141 5.53 15.80 -1.60
N LYS A 142 5.49 14.46 -1.64
CA LYS A 142 5.69 13.64 -2.86
C LYS A 142 4.54 12.68 -3.12
N GLY A 143 3.45 12.82 -2.37
CA GLY A 143 2.25 12.01 -2.59
C GLY A 143 1.51 12.44 -3.85
N GLN A 144 0.43 11.74 -4.13
CA GLN A 144 -0.36 11.93 -5.35
C GLN A 144 -1.85 11.90 -4.98
N CYS A 145 -2.65 12.51 -5.84
CA CYS A 145 -4.10 12.35 -5.83
C CYS A 145 -4.48 11.44 -6.99
N GLU A 146 -5.35 10.46 -6.75
CA GLU A 146 -5.96 9.70 -7.83
C GLU A 146 -6.86 10.63 -8.67
N ASP A 147 -6.88 10.44 -9.99
CA ASP A 147 -7.56 11.33 -10.93
C ASP A 147 -9.07 11.48 -10.65
N SER A 148 -9.67 10.46 -10.03
CA SER A 148 -11.08 10.45 -9.63
C SER A 148 -11.38 11.28 -8.38
N ILE A 149 -10.37 11.86 -7.72
CA ILE A 149 -10.49 12.59 -6.46
C ILE A 149 -10.01 14.03 -6.63
N LYS A 150 -10.81 15.00 -6.19
CA LYS A 150 -10.44 16.41 -6.22
C LYS A 150 -9.64 16.79 -4.97
N CYS A 151 -8.31 16.73 -5.07
CA CYS A 151 -7.42 17.26 -4.05
C CYS A 151 -7.30 18.80 -4.12
N ASN A 152 -6.94 19.43 -2.99
CA ASN A 152 -6.76 20.87 -2.83
C ASN A 152 -5.62 21.15 -1.82
N ASN A 153 -5.50 22.37 -1.27
CA ASN A 153 -4.43 22.67 -0.29
C ASN A 153 -4.67 22.08 1.11
N LYS A 154 -5.86 21.53 1.39
CA LYS A 154 -6.21 20.82 2.63
C LYS A 154 -6.06 19.30 2.47
N LEU A 155 -6.78 18.72 1.53
CA LEU A 155 -6.65 17.33 1.09
C LEU A 155 -5.58 17.26 -0.02
N ILE A 156 -4.32 17.13 0.38
CA ILE A 156 -3.17 17.25 -0.54
C ILE A 156 -2.82 15.95 -1.28
N GLY A 157 -3.47 14.85 -0.92
CA GLY A 157 -3.38 13.59 -1.66
C GLY A 157 -4.36 12.56 -1.14
N ALA A 158 -4.76 11.67 -2.04
CA ALA A 158 -5.72 10.60 -1.79
C ALA A 158 -5.36 9.45 -2.71
N ARG A 159 -5.24 8.25 -2.15
CA ARG A 159 -4.88 7.01 -2.83
C ARG A 159 -5.78 5.90 -2.33
N PHE A 160 -6.04 4.89 -3.17
CA PHE A 160 -6.77 3.70 -2.75
C PHE A 160 -6.03 2.43 -3.19
N PHE A 161 -6.12 1.38 -2.38
CA PHE A 161 -5.40 0.12 -2.58
C PHE A 161 -6.38 -1.05 -2.48
N HIS A 162 -6.96 -1.47 -3.61
CA HIS A 162 -8.04 -2.44 -3.65
C HIS A 162 -7.68 -3.76 -4.36
N LYS A 163 -6.46 -3.90 -4.91
CA LYS A 163 -6.07 -5.11 -5.66
C LYS A 163 -6.09 -6.37 -4.78
N GLY A 164 -5.80 -6.25 -3.48
CA GLY A 164 -5.90 -7.38 -2.54
C GLY A 164 -7.33 -7.87 -2.36
N VAL A 165 -8.29 -6.94 -2.24
CA VAL A 165 -9.73 -7.25 -2.18
C VAL A 165 -10.19 -7.93 -3.46
N LEU A 166 -9.81 -7.39 -4.63
CA LEU A 166 -10.10 -8.00 -5.93
C LEU A 166 -9.52 -9.41 -6.07
N ALA A 167 -8.28 -9.62 -5.62
CA ALA A 167 -7.64 -10.93 -5.68
C ALA A 167 -8.37 -11.97 -4.82
N LYS A 168 -8.92 -11.55 -3.68
CA LYS A 168 -9.68 -12.42 -2.77
C LYS A 168 -11.13 -12.63 -3.21
N TYR A 169 -11.75 -11.61 -3.81
CA TYR A 169 -13.15 -11.57 -4.19
C TYR A 169 -13.32 -11.10 -5.65
N PRO A 170 -12.93 -11.92 -6.64
CA PRO A 170 -12.89 -11.51 -8.05
C PRO A 170 -14.26 -11.24 -8.69
N TYR A 171 -15.36 -11.62 -8.02
CA TYR A 171 -16.73 -11.51 -8.52
C TYR A 171 -17.59 -10.48 -7.76
N TYR A 172 -16.98 -9.62 -6.94
CA TYR A 172 -17.70 -8.70 -6.04
C TYR A 172 -17.67 -7.22 -6.49
N ILE A 173 -17.46 -6.94 -7.77
CA ILE A 173 -17.59 -5.58 -8.36
C ILE A 173 -18.48 -5.62 -9.58
#